data_AF-A0A537JTE7-F1
#
_entry.id   AF-A0A537JTE7-F1
#
_cell.length_a   1.000
_cell.length_b   1.000
_cell.length_c   1.000
_cell.angle_alpha   90.00
_cell.angle_beta   90.00
_cell.angle_gamma   90.00
#
_symmetry.space_group_name_H-M   'P 1'
#
loop_
_entity.id
_entity.type
_entity.pdbx_description
1 polymer ?
#
loop_
_entity_poly.entity_id
_entity_poly.type
_entity_poly.pdbx_seq_one_letter_code
_entity_poly.pdbx_strand_id
1 'polypeptide(L)'
;MKQLFLQPFFLCLLAVFTASCQSKKELALTPASEQQVYALRIEDATEVDLLRQQIKLDIIRAQRDTVFFHAGDEQLKRLEGMGYGRAEPRNAEDVYELFGKIQGKYNEQEIIRNGVSVVNREKDHVIVYGPISRLKALKGRGYKLLVPGDFRPREIRTTVNTQPDVQRVYNLGVDIFTVEKDSSGKGGYIIRGSAYDRQIDSIRKMNFPITIVRPHI
;
A
#
# COMPACT_ATOMS: atom_id res chain seq x y z
N MET A 1 -71.38 -29.34 12.51
CA MET A 1 -70.08 -30.06 12.63
C MET A 1 -69.05 -29.23 11.89
N LYS A 2 -68.32 -28.34 12.57
CA LYS A 2 -66.94 -28.50 13.10
C LYS A 2 -65.91 -28.85 12.01
N GLN A 3 -65.04 -27.87 11.70
CA GLN A 3 -63.58 -27.93 11.45
C GLN A 3 -63.18 -26.57 10.81
N LEU A 4 -62.60 -25.57 11.48
CA LEU A 4 -61.26 -25.42 12.11
C LEU A 4 -60.08 -25.67 11.16
N PHE A 5 -59.09 -24.76 11.22
CA PHE A 5 -57.74 -24.70 10.60
C PHE A 5 -57.62 -23.84 9.33
N LEU A 6 -56.58 -23.02 9.12
CA LEU A 6 -55.55 -22.37 9.94
C LEU A 6 -54.87 -21.40 8.94
N GLN A 7 -54.66 -20.14 9.31
CA GLN A 7 -53.87 -19.20 8.48
C GLN A 7 -52.41 -19.67 8.37
N PRO A 8 -51.72 -19.38 7.27
CA PRO A 8 -50.31 -19.06 7.31
C PRO A 8 -50.13 -17.56 7.11
N PHE A 9 -49.71 -16.89 8.19
CA PHE A 9 -49.03 -15.60 8.16
C PHE A 9 -47.84 -15.70 7.20
N PHE A 10 -47.91 -15.02 6.06
CA PHE A 10 -46.73 -14.78 5.21
C PHE A 10 -45.86 -13.74 5.92
N LEU A 11 -44.88 -14.22 6.68
CA LEU A 11 -43.90 -13.39 7.35
C LEU A 11 -42.96 -12.78 6.29
N CYS A 12 -42.97 -11.45 6.19
CA CYS A 12 -41.99 -10.66 5.48
C CYS A 12 -40.57 -11.01 5.96
N LEU A 13 -39.78 -11.70 5.14
CA LEU A 13 -38.32 -11.71 5.28
C LEU A 13 -37.80 -10.44 4.59
N LEU A 14 -37.78 -9.32 5.31
CA LEU A 14 -36.97 -8.18 4.92
C LEU A 14 -35.51 -8.61 5.08
N ALA A 15 -34.86 -8.97 3.97
CA ALA A 15 -33.43 -9.10 3.91
C ALA A 15 -32.82 -7.72 4.16
N VAL A 16 -32.46 -7.45 5.42
CA VAL A 16 -31.61 -6.32 5.77
C VAL A 16 -30.23 -6.65 5.22
N PHE A 17 -30.00 -6.27 3.96
CA PHE A 17 -28.67 -6.09 3.44
C PHE A 17 -28.02 -5.00 4.30
N THR A 18 -27.21 -5.41 5.26
CA THR A 18 -26.23 -4.54 5.90
C THR A 18 -25.23 -4.15 4.81
N ALA A 19 -25.59 -3.14 4.03
CA ALA A 19 -24.66 -2.43 3.19
C ALA A 19 -23.59 -1.88 4.12
N SER A 20 -22.44 -2.56 4.15
CA SER A 20 -21.17 -2.00 4.58
C SER A 20 -21.11 -0.57 4.06
N CYS A 21 -21.23 0.39 4.98
CA CYS A 21 -21.20 1.81 4.65
C CYS A 21 -19.77 2.16 4.26
N GLN A 22 -19.39 1.81 3.03
CA GLN A 22 -18.13 2.24 2.45
C GLN A 22 -18.15 3.77 2.40
N SER A 23 -17.21 4.38 3.12
CA SER A 23 -17.02 5.82 3.18
C SER A 23 -17.08 6.43 1.77
N LYS A 24 -18.11 7.25 1.52
CA LYS A 24 -18.19 8.12 0.33
C LYS A 24 -17.43 9.44 0.52
N LYS A 25 -16.65 9.56 1.60
CA LYS A 25 -15.90 10.78 1.91
C LYS A 25 -14.79 10.96 0.88
N GLU A 26 -14.74 12.15 0.30
CA GLU A 26 -13.68 12.53 -0.63
C GLU A 26 -12.34 12.57 0.10
N LEU A 27 -11.28 12.10 -0.56
CA LEU A 27 -9.94 12.12 0.00
C LEU A 27 -9.40 13.56 0.00
N ALA A 28 -9.02 14.06 1.19
CA ALA A 28 -8.28 15.31 1.30
C ALA A 28 -6.86 15.10 0.78
N LEU A 29 -6.50 15.81 -0.29
CA LEU A 29 -5.19 15.72 -0.94
C LEU A 29 -4.27 16.83 -0.43
N THR A 30 -4.03 16.84 0.88
CA THR A 30 -3.20 17.83 1.56
C THR A 30 -2.09 17.13 2.36
N PRO A 31 -0.87 17.68 2.41
CA PRO A 31 0.18 17.18 3.29
C PRO A 31 -0.26 17.08 4.76
N ALA A 32 0.40 16.22 5.53
CA ALA A 32 0.13 16.09 6.96
C ALA A 32 0.69 17.27 7.79
N SER A 33 1.64 18.02 7.22
CA SER A 33 2.32 19.16 7.83
C SER A 33 2.52 20.26 6.81
N GLU A 34 2.41 21.52 7.25
CA GLU A 34 2.74 22.71 6.47
C GLU A 34 4.23 23.09 6.56
N GLN A 35 4.99 22.40 7.41
CA GLN A 35 6.42 22.67 7.57
C GLN A 35 7.19 22.37 6.28
N GLN A 36 8.26 23.15 6.04
CA GLN A 36 9.15 22.93 4.91
C GLN A 36 9.72 21.51 4.97
N VAL A 37 9.62 20.80 3.85
CA VAL A 37 10.23 19.49 3.67
C VAL A 37 11.60 19.69 3.04
N TYR A 38 12.61 19.02 3.58
CA TYR A 38 13.95 18.97 3.04
C TYR A 38 14.27 17.56 2.56
N ALA A 39 15.22 17.47 1.64
CA ALA A 39 15.82 16.21 1.19
C ALA A 39 17.33 16.25 1.36
N LEU A 40 17.88 15.09 1.68
CA LEU A 40 19.31 14.88 1.81
C LEU A 40 19.66 13.52 1.22
N ARG A 41 20.80 13.43 0.52
CA ARG A 41 21.32 12.14 0.07
C ARG A 41 22.04 11.42 1.21
N ILE A 42 21.79 10.12 1.30
CA ILE A 42 22.37 9.22 2.29
C ILE A 42 23.01 8.03 1.58
N GLU A 43 24.04 7.45 2.16
CA GLU A 43 24.75 6.30 1.61
C GLU A 43 23.99 5.00 1.87
N ASP A 44 23.40 4.86 3.07
CA ASP A 44 22.66 3.65 3.44
C ASP A 44 21.50 3.88 4.43
N ALA A 45 20.75 2.81 4.71
CA ALA A 45 19.59 2.84 5.59
C ALA A 45 19.96 3.01 7.08
N THR A 46 21.17 2.62 7.49
CA THR A 46 21.67 2.78 8.87
C THR A 46 21.84 4.26 9.20
N GLU A 47 22.23 5.05 8.21
CA GLU A 47 22.41 6.48 8.33
C GLU A 47 21.10 7.21 8.71
N VAL A 48 19.95 6.73 8.25
CA VAL A 48 18.64 7.28 8.62
C VAL A 48 18.42 7.23 10.14
N ASP A 49 18.77 6.11 10.77
CA ASP A 49 18.59 5.95 12.21
C ASP A 49 19.58 6.81 13.00
N LEU A 50 20.81 6.97 12.51
CA LEU A 50 21.79 7.90 13.10
C LEU A 50 21.31 9.35 13.03
N LEU A 51 20.80 9.79 11.88
CA LEU A 51 20.24 11.13 11.69
C LEU A 51 19.06 11.39 12.63
N ARG A 52 18.19 10.39 12.81
CA ARG A 52 17.08 10.46 13.77
C ARG A 52 17.56 10.55 15.22
N GLN A 53 18.61 9.81 15.60
CA GLN A 53 19.08 9.77 16.99
C GLN A 53 19.95 10.98 17.37
N GLN A 54 20.91 11.35 16.52
CA GLN A 54 21.93 12.36 16.85
C GLN A 54 21.44 13.78 16.60
N ILE A 55 20.75 14.00 15.47
CA ILE A 55 20.31 15.34 15.03
C ILE A 55 18.82 15.56 15.37
N LYS A 56 18.10 14.49 15.74
CA LYS A 56 16.67 14.50 16.04
C LYS A 56 15.83 14.97 14.85
N LEU A 57 16.25 14.59 13.64
CA LEU A 57 15.48 14.91 12.44
C LEU A 57 14.13 14.19 12.47
N ASP A 58 13.08 14.92 12.11
CA ASP A 58 11.75 14.35 11.91
C ASP A 58 11.68 13.77 10.49
N ILE A 59 12.05 12.49 10.38
CA ILE A 59 12.10 11.77 9.11
C ILE A 59 10.68 11.41 8.66
N ILE A 60 10.27 11.97 7.51
CA ILE A 60 9.00 11.70 6.86
C ILE A 60 9.08 10.38 6.08
N ARG A 61 10.15 10.20 5.29
CA ARG A 61 10.35 9.02 4.43
C ARG A 61 11.82 8.86 4.07
N ALA A 62 12.28 7.62 3.93
CA ALA A 62 13.52 7.30 3.22
C ALA A 62 13.20 6.55 1.93
N GLN A 63 13.84 6.93 0.83
CA GLN A 63 13.70 6.29 -0.46
C GLN A 63 15.07 6.16 -1.12
N ARG A 64 15.55 4.91 -1.26
CA ARG A 64 16.88 4.60 -1.80
C ARG A 64 17.97 5.36 -1.04
N ASP A 65 18.65 6.28 -1.72
CA ASP A 65 19.76 7.10 -1.27
C ASP A 65 19.30 8.50 -0.87
N THR A 66 18.01 8.72 -0.62
CA THR A 66 17.47 10.03 -0.24
C THR A 66 16.54 9.92 0.97
N VAL A 67 16.75 10.78 1.95
CA VAL A 67 15.87 10.94 3.11
C VAL A 67 15.13 12.27 3.03
N PHE A 68 13.84 12.25 3.34
CA PHE A 68 12.97 13.41 3.38
C PHE A 68 12.54 13.68 4.82
N PHE A 69 12.64 14.93 5.27
CA PHE A 69 12.48 15.27 6.68
C PHE A 69 12.05 16.73 6.89
N HIS A 70 11.58 17.02 8.09
CA HIS A 70 11.49 18.38 8.61
C HIS A 70 12.70 18.72 9.46
N ALA A 71 13.15 19.97 9.37
CA ALA A 71 14.24 20.49 10.16
C ALA A 71 14.06 21.98 10.44
N GLY A 72 14.50 22.41 11.62
CA GLY A 72 14.76 23.82 11.92
C GLY A 72 16.19 24.23 11.56
N ASP A 73 16.46 25.54 11.62
CA ASP A 73 17.77 26.11 11.23
C ASP A 73 18.96 25.51 11.96
N GLU A 74 18.81 25.17 13.25
CA GLU A 74 19.88 24.55 14.03
C GLU A 74 20.24 23.16 13.51
N GLN A 75 19.23 22.36 13.14
CA GLN A 75 19.42 21.02 12.61
C GLN A 75 20.07 21.07 11.23
N LEU A 76 19.67 22.04 10.39
CA LEU A 76 20.28 22.27 9.08
C LEU A 76 21.76 22.66 9.21
N LYS A 77 22.10 23.56 10.14
CA LYS A 77 23.50 23.93 10.41
C LYS A 77 24.33 22.75 10.91
N ARG A 78 23.75 21.90 11.78
CA ARG A 78 24.43 20.69 12.26
C ARG A 78 24.69 19.71 11.13
N LEU A 79 23.72 19.48 10.24
CA LEU A 79 23.89 18.65 9.04
C LEU A 79 25.04 19.14 8.17
N GLU A 80 25.06 20.45 7.86
CA GLU A 80 26.14 21.06 7.08
C GLU A 80 27.50 20.89 7.78
N GLY A 81 27.57 21.13 9.09
CA GLY A 81 28.79 20.97 9.89
C GLY A 81 29.29 19.52 9.98
N MET A 82 28.41 18.54 9.82
CA MET A 82 28.75 17.11 9.79
C MET A 82 29.18 16.61 8.40
N GLY A 83 29.19 17.49 7.39
CA GLY A 83 29.66 17.14 6.04
C GLY A 83 28.58 16.60 5.10
N TYR A 84 27.33 16.53 5.53
CA TYR A 84 26.20 16.11 4.69
C TYR A 84 25.87 17.14 3.58
N GLY A 85 26.44 18.34 3.64
CA GLY A 85 26.13 19.43 2.74
C GLY A 85 24.78 20.08 3.03
N ARG A 86 24.36 20.96 2.12
CA ARG A 86 23.13 21.73 2.29
C ARG A 86 21.90 20.90 1.90
N ALA A 87 20.96 20.75 2.82
CA ALA A 87 19.71 20.06 2.55
C ALA A 87 18.87 20.83 1.52
N GLU A 88 18.27 20.10 0.59
CA GLU A 88 17.53 20.68 -0.53
C GLU A 88 16.04 20.83 -0.16
N PRO A 89 15.43 22.01 -0.32
CA PRO A 89 13.99 22.15 -0.11
C PRO A 89 13.21 21.34 -1.16
N ARG A 90 12.16 20.66 -0.72
CA ARG A 90 11.26 19.87 -1.57
C ARG A 90 9.81 20.28 -1.37
N ASN A 91 9.01 20.09 -2.42
CA ASN A 91 7.57 20.26 -2.34
C ASN A 91 6.98 19.10 -1.51
N ALA A 92 6.25 19.44 -0.45
CA ALA A 92 5.60 18.46 0.42
C ALA A 92 4.68 17.51 -0.36
N GLU A 93 4.00 17.99 -1.40
CA GLU A 93 3.07 17.17 -2.20
C GLU A 93 3.74 16.07 -3.01
N ASP A 94 5.04 16.21 -3.31
CA ASP A 94 5.83 15.19 -4.01
C ASP A 94 6.42 14.15 -3.05
N VAL A 95 6.37 14.41 -1.74
CA VAL A 95 6.98 13.58 -0.70
C VAL A 95 5.93 12.80 0.07
N TYR A 96 4.87 13.47 0.53
CA TYR A 96 3.79 12.82 1.25
C TYR A 96 2.98 11.92 0.32
N GLU A 97 2.73 10.71 0.79
CA GLU A 97 1.98 9.70 0.06
C GLU A 97 0.69 9.36 0.81
N LEU A 98 -0.37 9.07 0.07
CA LEU A 98 -1.66 8.71 0.62
C LEU A 98 -2.22 7.48 -0.07
N PHE A 99 -3.02 6.72 0.68
CA PHE A 99 -3.91 5.74 0.09
C PHE A 99 -5.20 6.40 -0.36
N GLY A 100 -5.69 6.01 -1.54
CA GLY A 100 -6.96 6.46 -2.09
C GLY A 100 -7.77 5.30 -2.64
N LYS A 101 -9.08 5.44 -2.66
CA LYS A 101 -10.01 4.54 -3.35
C LYS A 101 -10.51 5.21 -4.62
N ILE A 102 -10.44 4.49 -5.75
CA ILE A 102 -11.05 4.89 -7.02
C ILE A 102 -12.19 3.92 -7.32
N GLN A 103 -13.41 4.44 -7.42
CA GLN A 103 -14.62 3.67 -7.71
C GLN A 103 -15.24 4.10 -9.05
N GLY A 104 -15.85 3.16 -9.76
CA GLY A 104 -16.48 3.42 -11.07
C GLY A 104 -15.54 3.15 -12.24
N LYS A 105 -15.61 3.96 -13.30
CA LYS A 105 -14.78 3.77 -14.50
C LYS A 105 -13.35 4.26 -14.24
N TYR A 106 -12.37 3.37 -14.38
CA TYR A 106 -10.95 3.70 -14.25
C TYR A 106 -10.12 2.95 -15.30
N ASN A 107 -8.94 3.50 -15.61
CA ASN A 107 -7.91 2.84 -16.41
C ASN A 107 -6.66 2.62 -15.54
N GLU A 108 -6.33 1.36 -15.29
CA GLU A 108 -5.19 0.98 -14.44
C GLU A 108 -3.83 1.38 -15.03
N GLN A 109 -3.66 1.23 -16.34
CA GLN A 109 -2.41 1.60 -17.01
C GLN A 109 -2.16 3.10 -16.95
N GLU A 110 -3.22 3.90 -16.96
CA GLU A 110 -3.11 5.35 -16.77
C GLU A 110 -2.70 5.70 -15.33
N ILE A 111 -3.30 5.04 -14.33
CA ILE A 111 -2.92 5.20 -12.91
C ILE A 111 -1.42 4.90 -12.74
N ILE A 112 -0.97 3.75 -13.24
CA ILE A 112 0.43 3.32 -13.15
C ILE A 112 1.36 4.29 -13.88
N ARG A 113 1.01 4.72 -15.10
CA ARG A 113 1.81 5.72 -15.86
C ARG A 113 1.90 7.08 -15.17
N ASN A 114 0.94 7.41 -14.31
CA ASN A 114 0.99 8.62 -13.49
C ASN A 114 1.94 8.51 -12.29
N GLY A 115 2.57 7.34 -12.08
CA GLY A 115 3.45 7.09 -10.93
C GLY A 115 2.67 6.76 -9.66
N VAL A 116 1.41 6.32 -9.79
CA VAL A 116 0.58 5.86 -8.67
C VAL A 116 0.50 4.33 -8.71
N SER A 117 0.75 3.70 -7.58
CA SER A 117 0.70 2.24 -7.45
C SER A 117 -0.73 1.77 -7.20
N VAL A 118 -1.13 0.68 -7.85
CA VAL A 118 -2.39 -0.02 -7.56
C VAL A 118 -2.09 -1.08 -6.52
N VAL A 119 -2.63 -0.91 -5.32
CA VAL A 119 -2.33 -1.74 -4.15
C VAL A 119 -3.24 -2.96 -4.13
N ASN A 120 -4.56 -2.75 -4.26
CA ASN A 120 -5.58 -3.79 -4.28
C ASN A 120 -6.60 -3.56 -5.40
N ARG A 121 -7.09 -4.66 -5.97
CA ARG A 121 -8.14 -4.73 -6.97
C ARG A 121 -9.36 -5.43 -6.37
N GLU A 122 -10.41 -4.66 -6.15
CA GLU A 122 -11.70 -5.18 -5.72
C GLU A 122 -12.67 -5.18 -6.90
N LYS A 123 -13.80 -5.89 -6.76
CA LYS A 123 -14.78 -6.07 -7.83
C LYS A 123 -15.31 -4.74 -8.40
N ASP A 124 -15.48 -3.74 -7.55
CA ASP A 124 -16.12 -2.46 -7.90
C ASP A 124 -15.18 -1.24 -7.75
N HIS A 125 -13.96 -1.43 -7.23
CA HIS A 125 -13.02 -0.34 -7.00
C HIS A 125 -11.57 -0.83 -6.96
N VAL A 126 -10.63 0.12 -6.98
CA VAL A 126 -9.22 -0.13 -6.71
C VAL A 126 -8.73 0.75 -5.58
N ILE A 127 -7.79 0.21 -4.81
CA ILE A 127 -7.02 0.97 -3.81
C ILE A 127 -5.70 1.35 -4.45
N VAL A 128 -5.36 2.63 -4.38
CA VAL A 128 -4.15 3.21 -4.94
C VAL A 128 -3.30 3.85 -3.86
N TYR A 129 -1.99 3.96 -4.12
CA TYR A 129 -1.03 4.60 -3.22
C TYR A 129 0.00 5.38 -4.03
N GLY A 130 0.31 6.60 -3.59
CA GLY A 130 1.39 7.39 -4.18
C GLY A 130 1.41 8.83 -3.69
N PRO A 131 2.32 9.66 -4.24
CA PRO A 131 2.48 11.05 -3.83
C PRO A 131 1.23 11.88 -4.08
N ILE A 132 0.96 12.84 -3.19
CA ILE A 132 -0.20 13.73 -3.27
C ILE A 132 -0.27 14.46 -4.62
N SER A 133 0.86 14.93 -5.14
CA SER A 133 0.92 15.61 -6.43
C SER A 133 0.42 14.73 -7.59
N ARG A 134 0.74 13.44 -7.56
CA ARG A 134 0.28 12.44 -8.54
C ARG A 134 -1.19 12.11 -8.37
N LEU A 135 -1.65 11.98 -7.13
CA LEU A 135 -3.07 11.81 -6.83
C LEU A 135 -3.91 13.02 -7.29
N LYS A 136 -3.42 14.24 -7.12
CA LYS A 136 -4.05 15.46 -7.66
C LYS A 136 -4.09 15.44 -9.18
N ALA A 137 -3.04 14.97 -9.85
CA ALA A 137 -3.03 14.83 -11.30
C ALA A 137 -4.08 13.83 -11.80
N LEU A 138 -4.29 12.71 -11.10
CA LEU A 138 -5.38 11.78 -11.38
C LEU A 138 -6.75 12.44 -11.15
N LYS A 139 -6.93 13.18 -10.05
CA LYS A 139 -8.16 13.94 -9.81
C LYS A 139 -8.48 14.92 -10.95
N GLY A 140 -7.47 15.65 -11.43
CA GLY A 140 -7.60 16.56 -12.59
C GLY A 140 -7.98 15.87 -13.90
N ARG A 141 -7.71 14.56 -14.02
CA ARG A 141 -8.13 13.72 -15.15
C ARG A 141 -9.55 13.15 -14.99
N GLY A 142 -10.27 13.55 -13.95
CA GLY A 142 -11.65 13.15 -13.70
C GLY A 142 -11.80 11.91 -12.80
N TYR A 143 -10.71 11.38 -12.24
CA TYR A 143 -10.80 10.28 -11.28
C TYR A 143 -11.36 10.79 -9.95
N LYS A 144 -12.36 10.09 -9.41
CA LYS A 144 -12.89 10.37 -8.07
C LYS A 144 -12.08 9.60 -7.03
N LEU A 145 -11.36 10.33 -6.18
CA LEU A 145 -10.57 9.77 -5.09
C LEU A 145 -11.34 9.89 -3.77
N LEU A 146 -11.60 8.73 -3.16
CA LEU A 146 -12.28 8.60 -1.89
C LEU A 146 -11.31 8.13 -0.81
N VAL A 147 -11.65 8.38 0.45
CA VAL A 147 -10.96 7.78 1.59
C VAL A 147 -11.12 6.25 1.48
N PRO A 148 -10.02 5.48 1.47
CA PRO A 148 -10.11 4.04 1.45
C PRO A 148 -10.75 3.55 2.77
N GLY A 149 -11.61 2.55 2.67
CA GLY A 149 -12.00 1.76 3.85
C GLY A 149 -10.90 0.76 4.20
N ASP A 150 -11.22 -0.21 5.06
CA ASP A 150 -10.32 -1.33 5.31
C ASP A 150 -10.11 -2.13 4.02
N PHE A 151 -8.85 -2.30 3.64
CA PHE A 151 -8.43 -3.20 2.57
C PHE A 151 -7.42 -4.19 3.15
N ARG A 152 -7.49 -5.45 2.72
CA ARG A 152 -6.71 -6.54 3.31
C ARG A 152 -5.85 -7.22 2.25
N PRO A 153 -4.67 -7.73 2.63
CA PRO A 153 -3.87 -8.56 1.74
C PRO A 153 -4.58 -9.88 1.46
N ARG A 154 -4.27 -10.50 0.32
CA ARG A 154 -4.79 -11.82 -0.07
C ARG A 154 -3.92 -12.92 0.51
N GLU A 155 -4.53 -14.05 0.87
CA GLU A 155 -3.78 -15.25 1.18
C GLU A 155 -3.19 -15.84 -0.10
N ILE A 156 -1.89 -16.08 -0.11
CA ILE A 156 -1.14 -16.58 -1.27
C ILE A 156 -0.39 -17.86 -0.96
N ARG A 157 -0.20 -18.65 -2.03
CA ARG A 157 0.75 -19.76 -2.09
C ARG A 157 1.65 -19.56 -3.30
N THR A 158 2.96 -19.55 -3.10
CA THR A 158 3.95 -19.49 -4.19
C THR A 158 4.99 -20.57 -4.02
N THR A 159 5.47 -21.14 -5.13
CA THR A 159 6.59 -22.09 -5.12
C THR A 159 7.83 -21.41 -5.68
N VAL A 160 8.96 -21.60 -5.02
CA VAL A 160 10.26 -21.06 -5.43
C VAL A 160 11.33 -22.14 -5.38
N ASN A 161 12.45 -21.96 -6.08
CA ASN A 161 13.43 -23.03 -6.28
C ASN A 161 14.52 -23.05 -5.20
N THR A 162 14.87 -21.88 -4.66
CA THR A 162 16.02 -21.74 -3.77
C THR A 162 15.71 -20.90 -2.53
N GLN A 163 16.52 -21.04 -1.47
CA GLN A 163 16.37 -20.21 -0.27
C GLN A 163 16.57 -18.71 -0.55
N PRO A 164 17.53 -18.27 -1.41
CA PRO A 164 17.58 -16.88 -1.85
C PRO A 164 16.28 -16.36 -2.47
N ASP A 165 15.52 -17.20 -3.17
CA ASP A 165 14.22 -16.80 -3.73
C ASP A 165 13.17 -16.51 -2.66
N VAL A 166 13.22 -17.24 -1.55
CA VAL A 166 12.40 -16.95 -0.37
C VAL A 166 12.70 -15.54 0.14
N GLN A 167 13.98 -15.18 0.25
CA GLN A 167 14.39 -13.84 0.64
C GLN A 167 13.93 -12.79 -0.37
N ARG A 168 13.99 -13.07 -1.68
CA ARG A 168 13.47 -12.17 -2.72
C ARG A 168 11.98 -11.91 -2.55
N VAL A 169 11.19 -12.93 -2.26
CA VAL A 169 9.74 -12.79 -1.97
C VAL A 169 9.52 -11.99 -0.68
N TYR A 170 10.25 -12.28 0.39
CA TYR A 170 10.19 -11.52 1.64
C TYR A 170 10.49 -10.03 1.43
N ASN A 171 11.51 -9.70 0.65
CA ASN A 171 11.92 -8.32 0.37
C ASN A 171 10.86 -7.51 -0.42
N LEU A 172 9.83 -8.15 -0.99
CA LEU A 172 8.68 -7.45 -1.55
C LEU A 172 7.70 -6.93 -0.48
N GLY A 173 7.94 -7.25 0.79
CA GLY A 173 7.06 -6.95 1.93
C GLY A 173 5.89 -7.92 2.05
N VAL A 174 6.02 -9.13 1.50
CA VAL A 174 5.05 -10.21 1.68
C VAL A 174 5.15 -10.68 3.13
N ASP A 175 4.01 -10.83 3.79
CA ASP A 175 3.96 -11.37 5.14
C ASP A 175 3.95 -12.89 5.07
N ILE A 176 5.08 -13.53 5.38
CA ILE A 176 5.28 -14.97 5.24
C ILE A 176 4.90 -15.67 6.55
N PHE A 177 3.91 -16.56 6.48
CA PHE A 177 3.47 -17.38 7.61
C PHE A 177 4.27 -18.67 7.73
N THR A 178 4.47 -19.37 6.60
CA THR A 178 5.21 -20.63 6.56
C THR A 178 6.06 -20.77 5.30
N VAL A 179 7.17 -21.47 5.45
CA VAL A 179 8.05 -21.90 4.36
C VAL A 179 8.35 -23.38 4.55
N GLU A 180 7.96 -24.20 3.59
CA GLU A 180 8.11 -25.65 3.64
C GLU A 180 8.91 -26.12 2.42
N LYS A 181 9.70 -27.19 2.55
CA LYS A 181 10.35 -27.79 1.38
C LYS A 181 9.30 -28.47 0.50
N ASP A 182 9.38 -28.29 -0.81
CA ASP A 182 8.48 -28.97 -1.73
C ASP A 182 8.74 -30.47 -1.73
N SER A 183 7.78 -31.22 -1.20
CA SER A 183 7.86 -32.67 -1.05
C SER A 183 7.43 -33.43 -2.31
N SER A 184 7.00 -32.73 -3.37
CA SER A 184 6.49 -33.32 -4.62
C SER A 184 7.56 -33.84 -5.59
N GLY A 185 8.83 -33.86 -5.17
CA GLY A 185 9.96 -34.38 -5.97
C GLY A 185 10.56 -33.38 -6.97
N LYS A 186 10.00 -32.17 -7.09
CA LYS A 186 10.54 -31.09 -7.95
C LYS A 186 11.65 -30.27 -7.30
N GLY A 187 11.89 -30.46 -5.99
CA GLY A 187 12.77 -29.61 -5.20
C GLY A 187 12.20 -28.20 -4.98
N GLY A 188 12.83 -27.43 -4.09
CA GLY A 188 12.44 -26.05 -3.79
C GLY A 188 11.64 -25.88 -2.52
N TYR A 189 10.93 -24.75 -2.43
CA TYR A 189 10.22 -24.26 -1.26
C TYR A 189 8.83 -23.76 -1.63
N ILE A 190 7.85 -24.06 -0.77
CA ILE A 190 6.48 -23.55 -0.83
C ILE A 190 6.36 -22.48 0.24
N ILE A 191 6.00 -21.28 -0.17
CA ILE A 191 5.74 -20.14 0.72
C ILE A 191 4.23 -19.95 0.83
N ARG A 192 3.74 -19.83 2.07
CA ARG A 192 2.38 -19.39 2.38
C ARG A 192 2.45 -18.07 3.12
N GLY A 193 1.59 -17.13 2.77
CA GLY A 193 1.61 -15.80 3.36
C GLY A 193 0.44 -14.93 2.94
N SER A 194 0.54 -13.64 3.26
CA SER A 194 -0.38 -12.62 2.79
C SER A 194 0.32 -11.55 1.96
N ALA A 195 -0.32 -11.15 0.85
CA ALA A 195 0.23 -10.17 -0.08
C ALA A 195 -0.88 -9.30 -0.70
N TYR A 196 -0.61 -8.01 -0.86
CA TYR A 196 -1.41 -7.11 -1.67
C TYR A 196 -1.20 -7.40 -3.16
N ASP A 197 -2.12 -6.95 -4.02
CA ASP A 197 -2.08 -7.24 -5.45
C ASP A 197 -0.80 -6.73 -6.14
N ARG A 198 -0.26 -5.58 -5.71
CA ARG A 198 1.03 -5.08 -6.22
C ARG A 198 2.19 -6.06 -6.00
N GLN A 199 2.16 -6.79 -4.89
CA GLN A 199 3.19 -7.75 -4.51
C GLN A 199 3.00 -9.04 -5.30
N ILE A 200 1.74 -9.49 -5.46
CA ILE A 200 1.39 -10.63 -6.31
C ILE A 200 1.87 -10.41 -7.74
N ASP A 201 1.66 -9.22 -8.30
CA ASP A 201 2.14 -8.89 -9.64
C ASP A 201 3.68 -8.87 -9.73
N SER A 202 4.35 -8.44 -8.66
CA SER A 202 5.82 -8.49 -8.59
C SER A 202 6.35 -9.93 -8.53
N ILE A 203 5.68 -10.82 -7.80
CA ILE A 203 5.99 -12.26 -7.75
C ILE A 203 5.81 -12.89 -9.14
N ARG A 204 4.71 -12.57 -9.84
CA ARG A 204 4.48 -13.02 -11.22
C ARG A 204 5.57 -12.55 -12.18
N LYS A 205 6.02 -11.29 -12.07
CA LYS A 205 7.11 -10.74 -12.89
C LYS A 205 8.47 -11.42 -12.63
N MET A 206 8.67 -12.01 -11.46
CA MET A 206 9.84 -12.85 -11.16
C MET A 206 9.71 -14.29 -11.71
N ASN A 207 8.64 -14.59 -12.46
CA ASN A 207 8.32 -15.91 -13.01
C ASN A 207 8.09 -16.99 -11.95
N PHE A 208 7.66 -16.61 -10.74
CA PHE A 208 7.25 -17.57 -9.73
C PHE A 208 5.76 -17.90 -9.84
N PRO A 209 5.37 -19.19 -9.81
CA PRO A 209 3.97 -19.57 -9.81
C PRO A 209 3.31 -19.14 -8.50
N ILE A 210 2.21 -18.40 -8.59
CA ILE A 210 1.46 -17.91 -7.43
C ILE A 210 -0.03 -18.20 -7.58
N THR A 211 -0.63 -18.67 -6.49
CA THR A 211 -2.07 -18.92 -6.36
C THR A 211 -2.63 -18.08 -5.22
N ILE A 212 -3.77 -17.42 -5.46
CA ILE A 212 -4.56 -16.78 -4.41
C ILE A 212 -5.43 -17.87 -3.78
N VAL A 213 -5.19 -18.18 -2.51
CA VAL A 213 -5.88 -19.26 -1.78
C VAL A 213 -7.28 -18.83 -1.35
N ARG A 214 -7.42 -17.56 -0.95
CA ARG A 214 -8.71 -16.94 -0.63
C ARG A 214 -8.88 -15.62 -1.38
N PRO A 215 -9.75 -15.55 -2.40
CA PRO A 215 -10.13 -14.28 -2.99
C PRO A 215 -11.08 -13.51 -2.04
N HIS A 216 -10.97 -12.19 -2.01
CA HIS A 216 -12.07 -11.36 -1.51
C HIS A 216 -13.24 -11.49 -2.50
N ILE A 217 -14.41 -11.90 -1.98
CA ILE A 217 -15.68 -12.00 -2.72
C ILE A 217 -16.37 -10.64 -2.67
#